data_AF-A0A2V6JT20-F1
#
_entry.id   AF-A0A2V6JT20-F1
#
_cell.length_a   1.000
_cell.length_b   1.000
_cell.length_c   1.000
_cell.angle_alpha   90.00
_cell.angle_beta   90.00
_cell.angle_gamma   90.00
#
_symmetry.space_group_name_H-M   'P 1'
#
loop_
_entity.id
_entity.type
_entity.pdbx_description
1 polymer ?
#
loop_
_entity_poly.entity_id
_entity_poly.type
_entity_poly.pdbx_seq_one_letter_code
_entity_poly.pdbx_strand_id
1 'polypeptide(L)'
;MNGSEPNIEIFKPFGEAFELMKKILFQPFDLKKWFIIGFAAWLANLGRGGGSFNYQFNRREEAQKINEAISQIPHPILVLGISLLVVLVLVLIVLFSWLRARGGFMFIDCIVKNRAVIAEPWREFRKEGNSYFLFSLVVTFVLIVFAALLALPLIVLAFKGRYFLHLHRARLDVYVILIIAAWIFVILLVIIAWALIASFMVPVMYRRRCRAYEAFRAALSLIAAHPGEILLYCLFLVVLAIATGLISCFAICATCCIAALPYIGTVILLPVFILFRSFSLVFLRQFGPDYDVWVTFMPPEFAPALSGMPPMPPAAQSPTLPPEPPSSPVG
;
A
#
# COMPACT_ATOMS: atom_id res chain seq x y z
N MET A 1 15.14 39.27 -6.57
CA MET A 1 13.85 38.54 -6.52
C MET A 1 14.14 37.17 -5.92
N ASN A 2 14.12 37.07 -4.58
CA ASN A 2 14.38 35.82 -3.87
C ASN A 2 13.06 35.07 -3.75
N GLY A 3 12.84 34.09 -4.64
CA GLY A 3 11.79 33.10 -4.44
C GLY A 3 12.19 32.24 -3.25
N SER A 4 11.50 32.40 -2.13
CA SER A 4 11.55 31.47 -1.02
C SER A 4 11.31 30.07 -1.56
N GLU A 5 12.30 29.19 -1.46
CA GLU A 5 12.11 27.77 -1.71
C GLU A 5 10.88 27.30 -0.90
N PRO A 6 9.94 26.55 -1.50
CA PRO A 6 8.79 26.06 -0.76
C PRO A 6 9.31 25.22 0.41
N ASN A 7 9.09 25.68 1.64
CA ASN A 7 9.47 24.92 2.83
C ASN A 7 8.60 23.66 2.86
N ILE A 8 9.20 22.50 2.62
CA ILE A 8 8.52 21.21 2.58
C ILE A 8 8.22 20.80 4.02
N GLU A 9 6.99 21.10 4.46
CA GLU A 9 6.50 20.79 5.80
C GLU A 9 5.86 19.40 5.86
N ILE A 10 6.16 18.62 6.90
CA ILE A 10 5.63 17.25 7.07
C ILE A 10 4.37 17.23 7.95
N PHE A 11 4.31 18.10 8.96
CA PHE A 11 3.20 18.10 9.92
C PHE A 11 1.92 18.70 9.34
N LYS A 12 2.04 19.74 8.51
CA LYS A 12 0.90 20.35 7.81
C LYS A 12 0.14 19.35 6.93
N PRO A 13 0.77 18.63 5.98
CA PRO A 13 0.06 17.65 5.15
C PRO A 13 -0.49 16.47 5.97
N PHE A 14 0.11 16.15 7.12
CA PHE A 14 -0.46 15.16 8.04
C PHE A 14 -1.78 15.64 8.66
N GLY A 15 -1.83 16.89 9.14
CA GLY A 15 -3.05 17.50 9.66
C GLY A 15 -4.17 17.56 8.60
N GLU A 16 -3.83 18.00 7.38
CA GLU A 16 -4.77 18.04 6.25
C GLU A 16 -5.28 16.64 5.89
N ALA A 17 -4.39 15.63 5.87
CA ALA A 17 -4.76 14.24 5.62
C ALA A 17 -5.65 13.66 6.71
N PHE A 18 -5.46 14.05 7.98
CA PHE A 18 -6.31 13.66 9.09
C PHE A 18 -7.71 14.28 8.97
N GLU A 19 -7.82 15.54 8.56
CA GLU A 19 -9.11 16.16 8.26
C GLU A 19 -9.82 15.48 7.08
N LEU A 20 -9.09 15.14 6.01
CA LEU A 20 -9.64 14.37 4.89
C LEU A 20 -10.17 13.00 5.34
N MET A 21 -9.39 12.28 6.15
CA MET A 21 -9.82 11.00 6.72
C MET A 21 -11.13 11.16 7.51
N LYS A 22 -11.22 12.18 8.35
CA LYS A 22 -12.44 12.47 9.13
C LYS A 22 -13.64 12.74 8.21
N LYS A 23 -13.46 13.56 7.18
CA LYS A 23 -14.52 13.91 6.22
C LYS A 23 -14.98 12.71 5.41
N ILE A 24 -14.05 11.88 4.93
CA ILE A 24 -14.38 10.72 4.11
C ILE A 24 -15.18 9.67 4.90
N LEU A 25 -14.76 9.38 6.14
CA LEU A 25 -15.28 8.26 6.93
C LEU A 25 -16.41 8.64 7.89
N PHE A 26 -16.38 9.84 8.46
CA PHE A 26 -17.25 10.21 9.59
C PHE A 26 -18.22 11.36 9.27
N GLN A 27 -18.09 12.07 8.13
CA GLN A 27 -18.94 13.23 7.81
C GLN A 27 -19.43 13.22 6.34
N PRO A 28 -20.60 12.62 6.03
CA PRO A 28 -21.46 11.83 6.91
C PRO A 28 -20.95 10.39 7.10
N PHE A 29 -21.21 9.81 8.27
CA PHE A 29 -20.95 8.40 8.51
C PHE A 29 -21.98 7.53 7.77
N ASP A 30 -21.51 6.69 6.86
CA ASP A 30 -22.32 5.71 6.12
C ASP A 30 -21.61 4.36 6.17
N LEU A 31 -22.28 3.37 6.79
CA LEU A 31 -21.76 2.00 6.90
C LEU A 31 -21.52 1.34 5.55
N LYS A 32 -22.40 1.58 4.57
CA LYS A 32 -22.25 1.03 3.22
C LYS A 32 -20.99 1.60 2.56
N LYS A 33 -20.79 2.92 2.68
CA LYS A 33 -19.58 3.61 2.22
C LYS A 33 -18.33 3.04 2.90
N TRP A 34 -18.40 2.82 4.22
CA TRP A 34 -17.30 2.27 5.00
C TRP A 34 -16.86 0.88 4.50
N PHE A 35 -17.78 -0.06 4.33
CA PHE A 35 -17.45 -1.41 3.82
C PHE A 35 -16.95 -1.39 2.38
N ILE A 36 -17.52 -0.54 1.51
CA ILE A 36 -17.07 -0.43 0.12
C ILE A 36 -15.64 0.12 0.03
N ILE A 37 -15.32 1.16 0.80
CA ILE A 37 -13.96 1.70 0.85
C ILE A 37 -13.02 0.72 1.55
N GLY A 38 -13.50 0.01 2.57
CA GLY A 38 -12.80 -1.10 3.23
C GLY A 38 -12.43 -2.22 2.26
N PHE A 39 -13.32 -2.57 1.34
CA PHE A 39 -13.04 -3.53 0.27
C PHE A 39 -11.99 -3.02 -0.70
N ALA A 40 -12.07 -1.75 -1.14
CA ALA A 40 -11.03 -1.16 -1.98
C ALA A 40 -9.65 -1.13 -1.27
N ALA A 41 -9.63 -0.80 0.02
CA ALA A 41 -8.43 -0.80 0.86
C ALA A 41 -7.87 -2.22 1.04
N TRP A 42 -8.72 -3.21 1.27
CA TRP A 42 -8.32 -4.61 1.38
C TRP A 42 -7.73 -5.13 0.08
N LEU A 43 -8.40 -4.86 -1.06
CA LEU A 43 -7.85 -5.18 -2.38
C LEU A 43 -6.48 -4.54 -2.58
N ALA A 44 -6.32 -3.24 -2.26
CA ALA A 44 -5.05 -2.52 -2.39
C ALA A 44 -3.92 -3.08 -1.51
N ASN A 45 -4.25 -3.83 -0.46
CA ASN A 45 -3.30 -4.41 0.50
C ASN A 45 -3.24 -5.96 0.46
N LEU A 46 -3.91 -6.60 -0.51
CA LEU A 46 -3.85 -8.04 -0.71
C LEU A 46 -2.40 -8.56 -0.74
N GLY A 47 -2.09 -9.51 0.13
CA GLY A 47 -0.75 -10.11 0.21
C GLY A 47 0.37 -9.22 0.80
N ARG A 48 0.07 -8.01 1.31
CA ARG A 48 1.05 -7.24 2.13
C ARG A 48 1.11 -7.71 3.59
N GLY A 49 0.01 -8.27 4.10
CA GLY A 49 -0.09 -8.82 5.45
C GLY A 49 0.45 -10.25 5.52
N GLY A 50 1.75 -10.41 5.38
CA GLY A 50 2.43 -11.70 5.60
C GLY A 50 2.64 -11.95 7.09
N GLY A 51 1.56 -12.15 7.84
CA GLY A 51 1.65 -12.71 9.17
C GLY A 51 2.07 -14.17 9.04
N SER A 52 3.36 -14.46 9.21
CA SER A 52 3.82 -15.83 9.41
C SER A 52 3.26 -16.29 10.75
N PHE A 53 2.08 -16.91 10.74
CA PHE A 53 1.59 -17.65 11.88
C PHE A 53 2.54 -18.82 12.08
N ASN A 54 3.48 -18.66 13.02
CA ASN A 54 4.31 -19.74 13.51
C ASN A 54 3.41 -20.65 14.33
N TYR A 55 2.59 -21.44 13.66
CA TYR A 55 1.98 -22.59 14.29
C TYR A 55 3.13 -23.48 14.76
N GLN A 56 3.26 -23.65 16.08
CA GLN A 56 4.01 -24.77 16.66
C GLN A 56 3.32 -26.07 16.25
N PHE A 57 3.48 -26.40 14.99
CA PHE A 57 3.07 -27.63 14.40
C PHE A 57 3.98 -28.70 14.98
N ASN A 58 3.42 -29.79 15.52
CA ASN A 58 4.22 -30.92 15.99
C ASN A 58 4.85 -31.63 14.78
N ARG A 59 5.88 -31.00 14.22
CA ARG A 59 6.43 -31.23 12.88
C ARG A 59 6.91 -32.67 12.68
N ARG A 60 7.18 -33.40 13.76
CA ARG A 60 7.76 -34.75 13.72
C ARG A 60 6.72 -35.83 13.48
N GLU A 61 5.60 -35.79 14.21
CA GLU A 61 4.52 -36.78 14.08
C GLU A 61 3.73 -36.59 12.78
N GLU A 62 3.45 -35.33 12.41
CA GLU A 62 2.74 -35.03 11.17
C GLU A 62 3.62 -35.28 9.93
N ALA A 63 4.92 -35.00 9.99
CA ALA A 63 5.81 -35.36 8.88
C ALA A 63 5.89 -36.88 8.70
N GLN A 64 5.82 -37.68 9.78
CA GLN A 64 5.77 -39.15 9.66
C GLN A 64 4.46 -39.61 9.00
N LYS A 65 3.30 -39.08 9.43
CA LYS A 65 1.99 -39.38 8.81
C LYS A 65 1.92 -38.96 7.35
N ILE A 66 2.43 -37.79 7.01
CA ILE A 66 2.48 -37.28 5.64
C ILE A 66 3.44 -38.14 4.80
N ASN A 67 4.59 -38.55 5.34
CA ASN A 67 5.56 -39.39 4.63
C ASN A 67 5.05 -40.83 4.41
N GLU A 68 4.30 -41.39 5.36
CA GLU A 68 3.59 -42.67 5.20
C GLU A 68 2.47 -42.56 4.16
N ALA A 69 1.70 -41.48 4.15
CA ALA A 69 0.67 -41.24 3.14
C ALA A 69 1.25 -41.00 1.73
N ILE A 70 2.38 -40.30 1.65
CA ILE A 70 3.12 -40.02 0.39
C ILE A 70 3.74 -41.30 -0.17
N SER A 71 4.27 -42.19 0.68
CA SER A 71 4.91 -43.44 0.23
C SER A 71 3.92 -44.46 -0.34
N GLN A 72 2.65 -44.37 0.03
CA GLN A 72 1.57 -45.19 -0.52
C GLN A 72 1.07 -44.71 -1.90
N ILE A 73 1.41 -43.49 -2.32
CA ILE A 73 0.98 -42.92 -3.60
C ILE A 73 2.03 -43.26 -4.67
N PRO A 74 1.63 -43.75 -5.85
CA PRO A 74 2.58 -43.99 -6.94
C PRO A 74 3.27 -42.67 -7.34
N HIS A 75 4.61 -42.70 -7.40
CA HIS A 75 5.46 -41.55 -7.71
C HIS A 75 4.99 -40.65 -8.88
N PRO A 76 4.49 -41.15 -10.03
CA PRO A 76 4.03 -40.26 -11.11
C PRO A 76 2.81 -39.41 -10.73
N ILE A 77 1.87 -39.95 -9.94
CA ILE A 77 0.68 -39.21 -9.49
C ILE A 77 1.08 -38.12 -8.49
N LEU A 78 2.06 -38.41 -7.64
CA LEU A 78 2.58 -37.47 -6.66
C LEU A 78 3.30 -36.27 -7.32
N VAL A 79 4.18 -36.54 -8.28
CA VAL A 79 4.87 -35.49 -9.05
C VAL A 79 3.86 -34.64 -9.82
N LEU A 80 2.86 -35.26 -10.44
CA LEU A 80 1.78 -34.54 -11.14
C LEU A 80 0.97 -33.66 -10.17
N GLY A 81 0.61 -34.18 -9.00
CA GLY A 81 -0.13 -33.44 -7.97
C GLY A 81 0.63 -32.24 -7.42
N ILE A 82 1.92 -32.40 -7.11
CA ILE A 82 2.78 -31.28 -6.67
C ILE A 82 2.94 -30.26 -7.79
N SER A 83 3.19 -30.69 -9.02
CA SER A 83 3.31 -29.78 -10.17
C SER A 83 2.04 -28.96 -10.36
N LEU A 84 0.86 -29.58 -10.27
CA LEU A 84 -0.43 -28.91 -10.39
C LEU A 84 -0.67 -27.91 -9.24
N LEU A 85 -0.30 -28.29 -8.00
CA LEU A 85 -0.39 -27.42 -6.84
C LEU A 85 0.52 -26.19 -7.00
N VAL A 86 1.77 -26.37 -7.45
CA VAL A 86 2.72 -25.27 -7.69
C VAL A 86 2.18 -24.32 -8.76
N VAL A 87 1.64 -24.85 -9.86
CA VAL A 87 1.02 -24.05 -10.92
C VAL A 87 -0.17 -23.27 -10.36
N LEU A 88 -1.05 -23.89 -9.58
CA LEU A 88 -2.19 -23.24 -8.94
C LEU A 88 -1.74 -22.09 -8.02
N VAL A 89 -0.75 -22.33 -7.18
CA VAL A 89 -0.19 -21.31 -6.27
C VAL A 89 0.39 -20.14 -7.05
N LEU A 90 1.15 -20.39 -8.12
CA LEU A 90 1.68 -19.34 -9.00
C LEU A 90 0.57 -18.51 -9.66
N VAL A 91 -0.48 -19.18 -10.16
CA VAL A 91 -1.65 -18.49 -10.74
C VAL A 91 -2.33 -17.60 -9.69
N LEU A 92 -2.49 -18.08 -8.45
CA LEU A 92 -3.07 -17.29 -7.36
C LEU A 92 -2.19 -16.09 -6.98
N ILE A 93 -0.87 -16.24 -6.94
CA ILE A 93 0.07 -15.13 -6.68
C ILE A 93 -0.06 -14.05 -7.75
N VAL A 94 -0.06 -14.46 -9.02
CA VAL A 94 -0.22 -13.55 -10.17
C VAL A 94 -1.59 -12.86 -10.12
N LEU A 95 -2.65 -13.60 -9.83
CA LEU A 95 -4.01 -13.07 -9.69
C LEU A 95 -4.11 -12.06 -8.55
N PHE A 96 -3.60 -12.38 -7.36
CA PHE A 96 -3.64 -11.46 -6.22
C PHE A 96 -2.78 -10.22 -6.44
N SER A 97 -1.62 -10.36 -7.08
CA SER A 97 -0.79 -9.21 -7.49
C SER A 97 -1.54 -8.30 -8.48
N TRP A 98 -2.25 -8.88 -9.45
CA TRP A 98 -3.10 -8.13 -10.38
C TRP A 98 -4.27 -7.43 -9.69
N LEU A 99 -4.97 -8.13 -8.79
CA LEU A 99 -6.05 -7.56 -7.98
C LEU A 99 -5.54 -6.40 -7.11
N ARG A 100 -4.35 -6.54 -6.53
CA ARG A 100 -3.71 -5.49 -5.72
C ARG A 100 -3.38 -4.25 -6.54
N ALA A 101 -2.79 -4.42 -7.71
CA ALA A 101 -2.51 -3.32 -8.63
C ALA A 101 -3.78 -2.51 -8.93
N ARG A 102 -4.90 -3.19 -9.13
CA ARG A 102 -6.20 -2.58 -9.47
C ARG A 102 -6.88 -1.96 -8.25
N GLY A 103 -6.84 -2.64 -7.11
CA GLY A 103 -7.34 -2.13 -5.83
C GLY A 103 -6.69 -0.80 -5.43
N GLY A 104 -5.39 -0.63 -5.71
CA GLY A 104 -4.67 0.61 -5.43
C GLY A 104 -5.24 1.85 -6.14
N PHE A 105 -5.72 1.72 -7.38
CA PHE A 105 -6.34 2.80 -8.14
C PHE A 105 -7.76 3.08 -7.67
N MET A 106 -8.55 2.03 -7.40
CA MET A 106 -9.89 2.17 -6.86
C MET A 106 -9.87 2.87 -5.50
N PHE A 107 -8.92 2.50 -4.64
CA PHE A 107 -8.78 3.09 -3.31
C PHE A 107 -8.41 4.58 -3.39
N ILE A 108 -7.51 4.98 -4.30
CA ILE A 108 -7.25 6.41 -4.54
C ILE A 108 -8.51 7.10 -5.04
N ASP A 109 -9.22 6.53 -6.01
CA ASP A 109 -10.41 7.16 -6.58
C ASP A 109 -11.50 7.39 -5.52
N CYS A 110 -11.72 6.42 -4.63
CA CYS A 110 -12.62 6.54 -3.48
C CYS A 110 -12.24 7.72 -2.57
N ILE A 111 -10.94 7.92 -2.32
CA ILE A 111 -10.41 9.02 -1.48
C ILE A 111 -10.55 10.35 -2.21
N VAL A 112 -10.06 10.45 -3.45
CA VAL A 112 -9.96 11.70 -4.19
C VAL A 112 -11.34 12.28 -4.49
N LYS A 113 -12.30 11.44 -4.86
CA LYS A 113 -13.66 11.87 -5.25
C LYS A 113 -14.70 11.68 -4.14
N ASN A 114 -14.28 11.25 -2.95
CA ASN A 114 -15.14 10.95 -1.80
C ASN A 114 -16.34 10.03 -2.11
N ARG A 115 -16.18 9.03 -2.98
CA ARG A 115 -17.28 8.17 -3.46
C ARG A 115 -17.03 6.70 -3.19
N ALA A 116 -18.08 5.96 -2.84
CA ALA A 116 -18.04 4.51 -2.64
C ALA A 116 -18.57 3.75 -3.88
N VAL A 117 -17.86 3.89 -5.01
CA VAL A 117 -18.21 3.20 -6.27
C VAL A 117 -17.01 2.38 -6.75
N ILE A 118 -17.21 1.08 -6.93
CA ILE A 118 -16.15 0.12 -7.30
C ILE A 118 -16.13 -0.13 -8.82
N ALA A 119 -17.30 -0.23 -9.45
CA ALA A 119 -17.43 -0.70 -10.83
C ALA A 119 -16.89 0.29 -11.87
N GLU A 120 -17.15 1.59 -11.68
CA GLU A 120 -16.67 2.64 -12.61
C GLU A 120 -15.14 2.77 -12.60
N PRO A 121 -14.47 2.94 -11.44
CA PRO A 121 -13.00 3.06 -11.43
C PRO A 121 -12.33 1.77 -11.89
N TRP A 122 -12.95 0.62 -11.64
CA TRP A 122 -12.47 -0.64 -12.21
C TRP A 122 -12.41 -0.55 -13.74
N ARG A 123 -13.49 -0.18 -14.42
CA ARG A 123 -13.47 -0.13 -15.89
C ARG A 123 -12.55 0.97 -16.42
N GLU A 124 -12.55 2.13 -15.78
CA GLU A 124 -11.81 3.32 -16.20
C GLU A 124 -10.28 3.12 -16.13
N PHE A 125 -9.75 2.59 -15.02
CA PHE A 125 -8.29 2.45 -14.80
C PHE A 125 -7.70 1.13 -15.30
N ARG A 126 -8.34 0.46 -16.28
CA ARG A 126 -7.92 -0.88 -16.75
C ARG A 126 -6.55 -0.85 -17.40
N LYS A 127 -6.27 0.19 -18.18
CA LYS A 127 -5.04 0.31 -18.95
C LYS A 127 -3.85 0.62 -18.03
N GLU A 128 -4.03 1.56 -17.10
CA GLU A 128 -3.05 2.01 -16.12
C GLU A 128 -2.76 0.90 -15.11
N GLY A 129 -3.80 0.25 -14.60
CA GLY A 129 -3.67 -0.89 -13.69
C GLY A 129 -2.92 -2.07 -14.29
N ASN A 130 -3.19 -2.41 -15.56
CA ASN A 130 -2.47 -3.48 -16.26
C ASN A 130 -1.01 -3.12 -16.52
N SER A 131 -0.73 -1.86 -16.90
CA SER A 131 0.64 -1.39 -17.09
C SER A 131 1.43 -1.42 -15.77
N TYR A 132 0.82 -1.00 -14.66
CA TYR A 132 1.44 -1.05 -13.33
C TYR A 132 1.69 -2.48 -12.88
N PHE A 133 0.71 -3.38 -13.06
CA PHE A 133 0.85 -4.79 -12.72
C PHE A 133 2.03 -5.44 -13.46
N LEU A 134 2.11 -5.29 -14.78
CA LEU A 134 3.18 -5.89 -15.58
C LEU A 134 4.54 -5.34 -15.16
N PHE A 135 4.64 -4.03 -14.98
CA PHE A 135 5.87 -3.39 -14.52
C PHE A 135 6.29 -3.87 -13.12
N SER A 136 5.34 -3.94 -12.19
CA SER A 136 5.57 -4.44 -10.84
C SER A 136 6.01 -5.91 -10.83
N LEU A 137 5.46 -6.75 -11.71
CA LEU A 137 5.85 -8.14 -11.86
C LEU A 137 7.29 -8.26 -12.34
N VAL A 138 7.66 -7.51 -13.39
CA VAL A 138 9.03 -7.48 -13.92
C VAL A 138 10.02 -7.00 -12.87
N VAL A 139 9.73 -5.91 -12.16
CA VAL A 139 10.61 -5.42 -11.10
C VAL A 139 10.73 -6.43 -9.97
N THR A 140 9.62 -7.02 -9.52
CA THR A 140 9.66 -8.06 -8.48
C THR A 140 10.52 -9.25 -8.90
N PHE A 141 10.41 -9.69 -10.15
CA PHE A 141 11.25 -10.76 -10.70
C PHE A 141 12.74 -10.37 -10.70
N VAL A 142 13.08 -9.16 -11.16
CA VAL A 142 14.46 -8.64 -11.10
C VAL A 142 14.98 -8.57 -9.67
N LEU A 143 14.17 -8.14 -8.71
CA LEU A 143 14.54 -8.10 -7.29
C LEU A 143 14.78 -9.51 -6.72
N ILE A 144 13.97 -10.50 -7.10
CA ILE A 144 14.17 -11.91 -6.69
C ILE A 144 15.49 -12.45 -7.25
N VAL A 145 15.76 -12.22 -8.54
CA VAL A 145 17.01 -12.64 -9.18
C VAL A 145 18.21 -11.95 -8.51
N PHE A 146 18.12 -10.64 -8.27
CA PHE A 146 19.15 -9.88 -7.56
C PHE A 146 19.40 -10.43 -6.14
N ALA A 147 18.33 -10.73 -5.40
CA ALA A 147 18.44 -11.32 -4.06
C ALA A 147 19.11 -12.70 -4.10
N ALA A 148 18.75 -13.55 -5.06
CA ALA A 148 19.34 -14.87 -5.24
C ALA A 148 20.83 -14.78 -5.61
N LEU A 149 21.22 -13.84 -6.48
CA LEU A 149 22.61 -13.59 -6.85
C LEU A 149 23.43 -13.10 -5.64
N LEU A 150 22.88 -12.18 -4.84
CA LEU A 150 23.52 -11.73 -3.61
C LEU A 150 23.65 -12.84 -2.56
N ALA A 151 22.83 -13.89 -2.62
CA ALA A 151 22.91 -15.04 -1.73
C ALA A 151 23.97 -16.07 -2.18
N LEU A 152 24.49 -15.99 -3.42
CA LEU A 152 25.49 -16.95 -3.92
C LEU A 152 26.75 -17.08 -3.03
N PRO A 153 27.36 -16.00 -2.50
CA PRO A 153 28.51 -16.11 -1.61
C PRO A 153 28.18 -16.87 -0.32
N LEU A 154 26.97 -16.69 0.23
CA LEU A 154 26.49 -17.43 1.39
C LEU A 154 26.34 -18.92 1.07
N ILE A 155 25.81 -19.24 -0.10
CA ILE A 155 25.63 -20.62 -0.58
C ILE A 155 26.99 -21.29 -0.77
N VAL A 156 27.95 -20.63 -1.44
CA VAL A 156 29.31 -21.14 -1.65
C VAL A 156 30.04 -21.35 -0.33
N LEU A 157 29.89 -20.43 0.62
CA LEU A 157 30.45 -20.55 1.97
C LEU A 157 29.81 -21.69 2.76
N ALA A 158 28.49 -21.91 2.61
CA ALA A 158 27.81 -23.04 3.25
C ALA A 158 28.29 -24.39 2.68
N PHE A 159 28.49 -24.49 1.35
CA PHE A 159 29.00 -25.71 0.71
C PHE A 159 30.47 -25.98 1.04
N LYS A 160 31.35 -24.96 0.98
CA LYS A 160 32.77 -25.11 1.34
C LYS A 160 32.99 -25.25 2.84
N GLY A 161 32.16 -24.60 3.66
CA GLY A 161 32.19 -24.66 5.12
C GLY A 161 31.99 -26.08 5.64
N ARG A 162 31.18 -26.92 4.97
CA ARG A 162 31.04 -28.35 5.31
C ARG A 162 32.34 -29.15 5.22
N TYR A 163 33.30 -28.73 4.38
CA TYR A 163 34.62 -29.35 4.25
C TYR A 163 35.70 -28.73 5.15
N PHE A 164 35.54 -27.46 5.54
CA PHE A 164 36.54 -26.70 6.33
C PHE A 164 36.27 -26.71 7.86
N LEU A 165 35.21 -27.38 8.30
CA LEU A 165 34.60 -27.28 9.64
C LEU A 165 35.39 -27.91 10.81
N HIS A 166 36.63 -28.36 10.59
CA HIS A 166 37.40 -29.09 11.60
C HIS A 166 38.47 -28.24 12.33
N LEU A 167 38.94 -27.11 11.78
CA LEU A 167 40.08 -26.40 12.39
C LEU A 167 39.75 -25.07 13.11
N HIS A 168 38.72 -24.29 12.75
CA HIS A 168 38.50 -22.92 13.31
C HIS A 168 37.02 -22.58 13.55
N ARG A 169 36.31 -23.38 14.35
CA ARG A 169 34.84 -23.29 14.54
C ARG A 169 34.33 -21.94 15.06
N ALA A 170 35.00 -21.34 16.06
CA ALA A 170 34.49 -20.13 16.71
C ALA A 170 34.57 -18.85 15.86
N ARG A 171 35.56 -18.73 14.96
CA ARG A 171 35.79 -17.51 14.17
C ARG A 171 34.92 -17.49 12.90
N LEU A 172 34.60 -18.66 12.35
CA LEU A 172 33.80 -18.82 11.12
C LEU A 172 32.32 -18.49 11.36
N ASP A 173 31.78 -18.82 12.53
CA ASP A 173 30.37 -18.53 12.90
C ASP A 173 30.07 -17.02 12.91
N VAL A 174 30.98 -16.19 13.41
CA VAL A 174 30.78 -14.72 13.46
C VAL A 174 30.74 -14.13 12.05
N TYR A 175 31.63 -14.53 11.15
CA TYR A 175 31.63 -14.02 9.77
C TYR A 175 30.37 -14.45 9.00
N VAL A 176 29.90 -15.68 9.17
CA VAL A 176 28.66 -16.16 8.53
C VAL A 176 27.45 -15.35 9.01
N ILE A 177 27.33 -15.14 10.33
CA ILE A 177 26.24 -14.34 10.90
C ILE A 177 26.28 -12.90 10.36
N LEU A 178 27.47 -12.29 10.29
CA LEU A 178 27.61 -10.93 9.76
C LEU A 178 27.23 -10.83 8.28
N ILE A 179 27.62 -11.80 7.43
CA ILE A 179 27.25 -11.81 6.01
C ILE A 179 25.73 -12.02 5.86
N ILE A 180 25.12 -12.90 6.65
CA ILE A 180 23.66 -13.10 6.64
C ILE A 180 22.95 -11.80 7.08
N ALA A 181 23.41 -11.16 8.16
CA ALA A 181 22.85 -9.91 8.64
C ALA A 181 22.98 -8.79 7.60
N ALA A 182 24.14 -8.67 6.95
CA ALA A 182 24.36 -7.72 5.87
C ALA A 182 23.46 -8.00 4.66
N TRP A 183 23.29 -9.27 4.28
CA TRP A 183 22.38 -9.67 3.20
C TRP A 183 20.93 -9.29 3.52
N ILE A 184 20.44 -9.65 4.71
CA ILE A 184 19.09 -9.27 5.17
C ILE A 184 18.91 -7.75 5.16
N PHE A 185 19.92 -7.01 5.65
CA PHE A 185 19.88 -5.55 5.67
C PHE A 185 19.78 -4.95 4.27
N VAL A 186 20.60 -5.43 3.31
CA VAL A 186 20.54 -4.97 1.91
C VAL A 186 19.18 -5.29 1.28
N ILE A 187 18.65 -6.51 1.49
CA ILE A 187 17.32 -6.88 0.98
C ILE A 187 16.22 -5.99 1.58
N LEU A 188 16.29 -5.71 2.88
CA LEU A 188 15.33 -4.82 3.54
C LEU A 188 15.35 -3.41 2.93
N LEU A 189 16.55 -2.84 2.71
CA LEU A 189 16.68 -1.53 2.07
C LEU A 189 16.09 -1.51 0.66
N VAL A 190 16.34 -2.56 -0.14
CA VAL A 190 15.80 -2.69 -1.50
C VAL A 190 14.27 -2.79 -1.49
N ILE A 191 13.70 -3.56 -0.56
CA ILE A 191 12.24 -3.68 -0.40
C ILE A 191 11.62 -2.33 -0.02
N ILE A 192 12.23 -1.59 0.93
CA ILE A 192 11.77 -0.27 1.34
C ILE A 192 11.85 0.72 0.18
N ALA A 193 12.96 0.73 -0.56
CA ALA A 193 13.14 1.60 -1.72
C ALA A 193 12.08 1.33 -2.79
N TRP A 194 11.81 0.07 -3.12
CA TRP A 194 10.74 -0.29 -4.05
C TRP A 194 9.36 0.09 -3.53
N ALA A 195 9.08 -0.14 -2.23
CA ALA A 195 7.80 0.23 -1.63
C ALA A 195 7.53 1.74 -1.67
N LEU A 196 8.58 2.54 -1.46
CA LEU A 196 8.54 4.00 -1.54
C LEU A 196 8.33 4.48 -2.99
N ILE A 197 9.08 3.93 -3.95
CA ILE A 197 8.89 4.26 -5.36
C ILE A 197 7.45 3.91 -5.80
N ALA A 198 6.99 2.71 -5.45
CA ALA A 198 5.63 2.27 -5.74
C ALA A 198 4.55 3.13 -5.05
N SER A 199 4.81 3.67 -3.85
CA SER A 199 3.83 4.52 -3.14
C SER A 199 3.58 5.83 -3.89
N PHE A 200 4.61 6.42 -4.48
CA PHE A 200 4.53 7.65 -5.29
C PHE A 200 4.12 7.42 -6.74
N MET A 201 4.50 6.29 -7.34
CA MET A 201 4.11 5.95 -8.71
C MET A 201 2.60 5.92 -8.90
N VAL A 202 1.84 5.33 -7.96
CA VAL A 202 0.40 5.13 -8.15
C VAL A 202 -0.38 6.47 -8.21
N PRO A 203 -0.16 7.44 -7.29
CA PRO A 203 -0.70 8.80 -7.43
C PRO A 203 -0.34 9.49 -8.75
N VAL A 204 0.93 9.40 -9.18
CA VAL A 204 1.39 9.99 -10.45
C VAL A 204 0.66 9.38 -11.64
N MET A 205 0.52 8.05 -11.67
CA MET A 205 -0.23 7.33 -12.71
C MET A 205 -1.71 7.71 -12.70
N TYR A 206 -2.30 7.84 -11.51
CA TYR A 206 -3.69 8.24 -11.35
C TYR A 206 -3.94 9.65 -11.92
N ARG A 207 -3.02 10.59 -11.66
CA ARG A 207 -3.13 11.98 -12.11
C ARG A 207 -2.86 12.14 -13.61
N ARG A 208 -1.70 11.66 -14.08
CA ARG A 208 -1.20 11.93 -15.43
C ARG A 208 -1.71 10.94 -16.48
N ARG A 209 -2.39 9.86 -16.07
CA ARG A 209 -2.86 8.78 -16.97
C ARG A 209 -1.74 8.22 -17.86
N CYS A 210 -0.55 8.13 -17.28
CA CYS A 210 0.67 7.71 -17.96
C CYS A 210 0.97 6.21 -17.77
N ARG A 211 1.92 5.70 -18.56
CA ARG A 211 2.42 4.33 -18.41
C ARG A 211 3.28 4.19 -17.14
N ALA A 212 3.38 2.98 -16.61
CA ALA A 212 4.13 2.72 -15.37
C ALA A 212 5.60 3.15 -15.43
N TYR A 213 6.26 3.02 -16.59
CA TYR A 213 7.65 3.44 -16.77
C TYR A 213 7.84 4.96 -16.63
N GLU A 214 6.91 5.76 -17.19
CA GLU A 214 6.96 7.22 -17.09
C GLU A 214 6.75 7.68 -15.64
N ALA A 215 5.80 7.05 -14.94
CA ALA A 215 5.58 7.30 -13.51
C ALA A 215 6.78 6.87 -12.65
N PHE A 216 7.44 5.76 -12.99
CA PHE A 216 8.66 5.30 -12.32
C PHE A 216 9.78 6.34 -12.46
N ARG A 217 10.02 6.83 -13.68
CA ARG A 217 11.03 7.86 -13.93
C ARG A 217 10.72 9.14 -13.18
N ALA A 218 9.44 9.57 -13.17
CA ALA A 218 9.00 10.76 -12.44
C ALA A 218 9.20 10.61 -10.92
N ALA A 219 8.81 9.46 -10.35
CA ALA A 219 9.02 9.16 -8.93
C ALA A 219 10.51 9.12 -8.58
N LEU A 220 11.34 8.50 -9.41
CA LEU A 220 12.78 8.42 -9.19
C LEU A 220 13.44 9.80 -9.30
N SER A 221 13.06 10.62 -10.28
CA SER A 221 13.56 12.00 -10.39
C SER A 221 13.15 12.85 -9.18
N LEU A 222 11.95 12.64 -8.64
CA LEU A 222 11.50 13.35 -7.45
C LEU A 222 12.30 12.93 -6.21
N ILE A 223 12.56 11.63 -6.05
CA ILE A 223 13.40 11.09 -4.99
C ILE A 223 14.84 11.60 -5.08
N ALA A 224 15.38 11.68 -6.28
CA ALA A 224 16.73 12.18 -6.51
C ALA A 224 16.86 13.70 -6.29
N ALA A 225 15.81 14.47 -6.58
CA ALA A 225 15.80 15.92 -6.42
C ALA A 225 15.68 16.35 -4.95
N HIS A 226 14.92 15.61 -4.13
CA HIS A 226 14.60 15.98 -2.74
C HIS A 226 14.81 14.82 -1.75
N PRO A 227 16.06 14.33 -1.58
CA PRO A 227 16.33 13.14 -0.78
C PRO A 227 16.09 13.37 0.72
N GLY A 228 16.31 14.58 1.23
CA GLY A 228 16.20 14.89 2.66
C GLY A 228 14.75 14.87 3.15
N GLU A 229 13.87 15.49 2.38
CA GLU A 229 12.44 15.59 2.65
C GLU A 229 11.75 14.23 2.53
N ILE A 230 12.19 13.43 1.55
CA ILE A 230 11.70 12.08 1.35
C ILE A 230 12.21 11.13 2.43
N LEU A 231 13.44 11.34 2.92
CA LEU A 231 13.96 10.61 4.09
C LEU A 231 13.13 10.90 5.34
N LEU A 232 12.80 12.17 5.60
CA LEU A 232 11.94 12.54 6.73
C LEU A 232 10.51 11.99 6.57
N TYR A 233 9.94 12.05 5.37
CA TYR A 233 8.66 11.40 5.05
C TYR A 233 8.71 9.89 5.33
N CYS A 234 9.79 9.22 4.92
CA CYS A 234 9.99 7.78 5.18
C CYS A 234 10.10 7.50 6.69
N LEU A 235 10.86 8.31 7.44
CA LEU A 235 10.99 8.18 8.89
C LEU A 235 9.63 8.33 9.58
N PHE A 236 8.86 9.34 9.17
CA PHE A 236 7.52 9.59 9.71
C PHE A 236 6.55 8.43 9.40
N LEU A 237 6.60 7.86 8.19
CA LEU A 237 5.84 6.67 7.85
C LEU A 237 6.22 5.45 8.69
N VAL A 238 7.51 5.26 8.98
CA VAL A 238 7.97 4.16 9.86
C VAL A 238 7.39 4.32 11.26
N VAL A 239 7.43 5.54 11.82
CA VAL A 239 6.83 5.82 13.14
C VAL A 239 5.33 5.53 13.14
N LEU A 240 4.60 5.99 12.12
CA LEU A 240 3.17 5.70 11.99
C LEU A 240 2.89 4.20 11.79
N ALA A 241 3.73 3.48 11.07
CA ALA A 241 3.59 2.04 10.87
C ALA A 241 3.79 1.27 12.17
N ILE A 242 4.78 1.67 12.99
CA ILE A 242 5.00 1.11 14.34
C ILE A 242 3.79 1.39 15.23
N ALA A 243 3.32 2.65 15.27
CA ALA A 243 2.13 3.02 16.04
C ALA A 243 0.90 2.19 15.63
N THR A 244 0.69 2.02 14.32
CA THR A 244 -0.39 1.18 13.77
C THR A 244 -0.24 -0.28 14.17
N GLY A 245 0.98 -0.81 14.12
CA GLY A 245 1.29 -2.19 14.52
C GLY A 245 0.98 -2.43 16.01
N LEU A 246 1.33 -1.47 16.88
CA LEU A 246 1.01 -1.53 18.30
C LEU A 246 -0.51 -1.50 18.53
N ILE A 247 -1.22 -0.54 17.93
CA ILE A 247 -2.69 -0.44 18.04
C ILE A 247 -3.37 -1.71 17.53
N SER A 248 -2.92 -2.24 16.40
CA SER A 248 -3.43 -3.49 15.84
C SER A 248 -3.15 -4.68 16.75
N CYS A 249 -1.98 -4.75 17.39
CA CYS A 249 -1.65 -5.80 18.35
C CYS A 249 -2.63 -5.78 19.54
N PHE A 250 -2.86 -4.61 20.14
CA PHE A 250 -3.85 -4.45 21.22
C PHE A 250 -5.27 -4.84 20.75
N ALA A 251 -5.68 -4.40 19.56
CA ALA A 251 -7.00 -4.72 19.01
C ALA A 251 -7.18 -6.23 18.75
N ILE A 252 -6.16 -6.94 18.26
CA ILE A 252 -6.20 -8.39 18.04
C ILE A 252 -6.33 -9.14 19.38
N CYS A 253 -5.58 -8.73 20.40
CA CYS A 253 -5.67 -9.31 21.74
C CYS A 253 -7.06 -9.09 22.37
N ALA A 254 -7.67 -7.92 22.16
CA ALA A 254 -8.98 -7.59 22.71
C ALA A 254 -10.16 -8.26 21.98
N THR A 255 -10.03 -8.56 20.68
CA THR A 255 -11.14 -9.07 19.83
C THR A 255 -11.06 -10.56 19.55
N CYS A 256 -10.23 -11.32 20.27
CA CYS A 256 -10.13 -12.78 20.22
C CYS A 256 -10.16 -13.36 18.79
N CYS A 257 -9.23 -12.91 17.94
CA CYS A 257 -9.02 -13.35 16.55
C CYS A 257 -10.00 -12.82 15.48
N ILE A 258 -11.06 -12.08 15.81
CA ILE A 258 -11.96 -11.50 14.78
C ILE A 258 -11.19 -10.49 13.90
N ALA A 259 -10.32 -9.67 14.51
CA ALA A 259 -9.46 -8.74 13.78
C ALA A 259 -8.35 -9.43 12.96
N ALA A 260 -8.10 -10.74 13.16
CA ALA A 260 -7.15 -11.50 12.36
C ALA A 260 -7.74 -11.89 10.99
N LEU A 261 -9.06 -11.79 10.80
CA LEU A 261 -9.67 -11.97 9.49
C LEU A 261 -9.20 -10.83 8.55
N PRO A 262 -8.61 -11.15 7.38
CA PRO A 262 -7.87 -10.17 6.59
C PRO A 262 -8.73 -9.01 6.10
N TYR A 263 -10.01 -9.27 5.81
CA TYR A 263 -10.96 -8.23 5.43
C TYR A 263 -11.39 -7.39 6.65
N ILE A 264 -11.81 -8.03 7.74
CA ILE A 264 -12.32 -7.33 8.93
C ILE A 264 -11.22 -6.48 9.57
N GLY A 265 -10.01 -7.01 9.70
CA GLY A 265 -8.85 -6.23 10.17
C GLY A 265 -8.60 -5.00 9.31
N THR A 266 -8.76 -5.11 7.98
CA THR A 266 -8.64 -3.96 7.08
C THR A 266 -9.74 -2.92 7.27
N VAL A 267 -10.98 -3.37 7.50
CA VAL A 267 -12.14 -2.51 7.74
C VAL A 267 -12.01 -1.76 9.08
N ILE A 268 -11.46 -2.41 10.11
CA ILE A 268 -11.18 -1.78 11.41
C ILE A 268 -10.05 -0.74 11.27
N LEU A 269 -8.97 -1.09 10.56
CA LEU A 269 -7.83 -0.21 10.29
C LEU A 269 -8.06 0.76 9.12
N LEU A 270 -9.29 0.86 8.62
CA LEU A 270 -9.63 1.71 7.47
C LEU A 270 -9.27 3.20 7.67
N PRO A 271 -9.52 3.82 8.85
CA PRO A 271 -9.09 5.20 9.11
C PRO A 271 -7.60 5.39 8.91
N VAL A 272 -6.81 4.42 9.36
CA VAL A 272 -5.36 4.43 9.25
C VAL A 272 -4.93 4.31 7.79
N PHE A 273 -5.51 3.37 7.01
CA PHE A 273 -5.19 3.24 5.59
C PHE A 273 -5.54 4.49 4.77
N ILE A 274 -6.68 5.13 5.06
CA ILE A 274 -7.05 6.39 4.43
C ILE A 274 -6.07 7.48 4.83
N LEU A 275 -5.72 7.60 6.12
CA LEU A 275 -4.75 8.59 6.60
C LEU A 275 -3.40 8.47 5.89
N PHE A 276 -2.82 7.26 5.83
CA PHE A 276 -1.56 7.01 5.13
C PHE A 276 -1.63 7.39 3.64
N ARG A 277 -2.73 7.04 2.99
CA ARG A 277 -2.89 7.30 1.56
C ARG A 277 -3.12 8.78 1.26
N SER A 278 -3.99 9.43 2.03
CA SER A 278 -4.24 10.88 1.95
C SER A 278 -2.97 11.66 2.26
N PHE A 279 -2.20 11.27 3.28
CA PHE A 279 -0.93 11.90 3.62
C PHE A 279 0.05 11.85 2.45
N SER A 280 0.15 10.70 1.78
CA SER A 280 1.00 10.56 0.58
C SER A 280 0.54 11.48 -0.56
N LEU A 281 -0.78 11.65 -0.76
CA LEU A 281 -1.33 12.52 -1.81
C LEU A 281 -1.10 14.00 -1.51
N VAL A 282 -1.32 14.43 -0.27
CA VAL A 282 -1.12 15.83 0.14
C VAL A 282 0.36 16.19 0.21
N PHE A 283 1.23 15.26 0.63
CA PHE A 283 2.68 15.45 0.55
C PHE A 283 3.15 15.63 -0.90
N LEU A 284 2.66 14.80 -1.83
CA LEU A 284 3.00 14.93 -3.26
C LEU A 284 2.57 16.27 -3.87
N ARG A 285 1.47 16.86 -3.39
CA ARG A 285 0.99 18.17 -3.83
C ARG A 285 1.99 19.30 -3.58
N GLN A 286 2.88 19.18 -2.57
CA GLN A 286 3.88 20.20 -2.27
C GLN A 286 4.95 20.35 -3.36
N PHE A 287 5.17 19.32 -4.17
CA PHE A 287 6.17 19.30 -5.25
C PHE A 287 5.69 19.91 -6.57
N GLY A 288 4.43 20.35 -6.64
CA GLY A 288 3.89 21.11 -7.77
C GLY A 288 2.54 20.64 -8.29
N PRO A 289 1.94 21.42 -9.22
CA PRO A 289 0.58 21.18 -9.74
C PRO A 289 0.46 19.88 -10.54
N ASP A 290 1.56 19.37 -11.10
CA ASP A 290 1.58 18.12 -11.86
C ASP A 290 1.41 16.86 -11.00
N TYR A 291 1.55 17.01 -9.67
CA TYR A 291 1.42 15.95 -8.68
C TYR A 291 0.13 16.08 -7.86
N ASP A 292 -0.55 17.22 -7.93
CA ASP A 292 -1.79 17.45 -7.21
C ASP A 292 -2.98 16.80 -7.94
N VAL A 293 -3.59 15.82 -7.26
CA VAL A 293 -4.73 15.05 -7.75
C VAL A 293 -6.04 15.83 -7.74
N TRP A 294 -6.13 16.94 -6.99
CA TRP A 294 -7.34 17.74 -6.81
C TRP A 294 -7.39 19.00 -7.68
N VAL A 295 -6.36 19.29 -8.49
CA VAL A 295 -6.35 20.47 -9.38
C VAL A 295 -7.51 20.47 -10.37
N THR A 296 -7.87 19.32 -10.92
CA THR A 296 -8.96 19.21 -11.91
C THR A 296 -10.32 19.02 -11.25
N PHE A 297 -10.36 18.44 -10.06
CA PHE A 297 -11.61 18.18 -9.35
C PHE A 297 -11.35 18.12 -7.84
N MET A 298 -11.89 19.10 -7.11
CA MET A 298 -11.86 19.14 -5.66
C MET A 298 -13.29 19.09 -5.13
N PRO A 299 -13.67 18.03 -4.38
CA PRO A 299 -14.93 18.01 -3.65
C PRO A 299 -15.06 19.25 -2.75
N PRO A 300 -16.23 19.89 -2.67
CA PRO A 300 -16.43 21.09 -1.87
C PRO A 300 -16.13 20.85 -0.38
N GLU A 301 -16.35 19.62 0.10
CA GLU A 301 -16.02 19.19 1.45
C GLU A 301 -14.51 19.24 1.74
N PHE A 302 -13.66 19.05 0.72
CA PHE A 302 -12.21 19.02 0.88
C PHE A 302 -11.58 20.41 0.81
N ALA A 303 -12.26 21.38 0.17
CA ALA A 303 -11.74 22.74 0.02
C ALA A 303 -11.34 23.41 1.36
N PRO A 304 -12.14 23.31 2.45
CA PRO A 304 -11.74 23.85 3.75
C PRO A 304 -10.53 23.11 4.37
N ALA A 305 -10.42 21.80 4.14
CA ALA A 305 -9.34 20.98 4.71
C ALA A 305 -8.01 21.22 3.99
N LEU A 306 -8.03 21.40 2.66
CA LEU A 306 -6.83 21.49 1.82
C LEU A 306 -6.41 22.92 1.49
N SER A 307 -7.26 23.92 1.73
CA SER A 307 -6.97 25.33 1.43
C SER A 307 -6.78 26.18 2.69
N GLY A 308 -6.92 25.60 3.88
CA GLY A 308 -6.84 26.32 5.16
C GLY A 308 -7.94 27.37 5.37
N MET A 309 -8.95 27.43 4.49
CA MET A 309 -10.08 28.34 4.63
C MET A 309 -11.13 27.74 5.59
N PRO A 310 -11.75 28.55 6.47
CA PRO A 310 -12.80 28.06 7.35
C PRO A 310 -13.97 27.48 6.54
N PRO A 311 -14.70 26.49 7.08
CA PRO A 311 -15.84 25.89 6.39
C PRO A 311 -16.83 26.99 6.02
N MET A 312 -17.08 27.13 4.72
CA MET A 312 -18.13 28.02 4.24
C MET A 312 -19.45 27.53 4.85
N PRO A 313 -20.26 28.42 5.46
CA PRO A 313 -21.56 28.01 6.00
C PRO A 313 -22.38 27.35 4.89
N PRO A 314 -23.23 26.35 5.22
CA PRO A 314 -24.12 25.75 4.25
C PRO A 314 -24.86 26.87 3.52
N ALA A 315 -24.88 26.82 2.19
CA ALA A 315 -25.53 27.82 1.35
C ALA A 315 -26.92 28.09 1.93
N ALA A 316 -27.06 29.26 2.58
CA ALA A 316 -28.34 29.74 2.99
C ALA A 316 -29.19 29.77 1.73
N GLN A 317 -30.30 29.02 1.78
CA GLN A 317 -31.33 29.09 0.77
C GLN A 317 -31.56 30.57 0.47
N SER A 318 -31.45 30.92 -0.81
CA SER A 318 -31.74 32.25 -1.33
C SER A 318 -32.99 32.79 -0.63
N PRO A 319 -33.00 34.02 -0.08
CA PRO A 319 -34.23 34.61 0.42
C PRO A 319 -35.21 34.60 -0.75
N THR A 320 -36.25 33.79 -0.65
CA THR A 320 -37.43 33.87 -1.51
C THR A 320 -37.86 35.33 -1.50
N LEU A 321 -37.71 35.99 -2.65
CA LEU A 321 -38.29 37.31 -2.90
C LEU A 321 -39.77 37.26 -2.49
N PRO A 322 -40.26 38.24 -1.70
CA PRO A 322 -41.67 38.30 -1.36
C PRO A 322 -42.50 38.44 -2.65
N PRO A 323 -43.68 37.80 -2.73
CA PRO A 323 -44.53 37.87 -3.91
C PRO A 323 -44.95 39.32 -4.18
N GLU A 324 -44.84 39.70 -5.45
CA GLU A 324 -45.28 40.98 -6.00
C GLU A 324 -46.77 41.22 -5.68
N PRO A 325 -47.17 42.42 -5.22
CA PRO A 325 -48.56 42.70 -4.90
C PRO A 325 -49.44 42.67 -6.15
N PRO A 326 -50.71 42.23 -6.04
CA PRO A 326 -51.59 42.07 -7.18
C PRO A 326 -51.89 43.42 -7.85
N SER A 327 -51.71 43.46 -9.16
CA SER A 327 -52.14 44.56 -10.02
C SER A 327 -53.65 44.78 -9.89
N SER A 328 -54.04 45.98 -9.44
CA SER A 328 -55.44 46.44 -9.42
C SER A 328 -56.08 46.40 -10.82
N PRO A 329 -57.38 46.09 -10.92
CA PRO A 329 -58.09 46.13 -12.19
C PRO A 329 -58.44 47.58 -12.56
N VAL A 330 -58.17 47.96 -13.80
CA VAL A 330 -58.66 49.21 -14.41
C VAL A 330 -59.26 48.87 -15.76
N GLY A 331 -60.53 49.23 -15.95
CA GLY A 331 -61.19 49.40 -17.25
C GLY A 331 -62.00 48.22 -17.74
#